data_AF-A0A397H5K2-F1
#
_entry.id   AF-A0A397H5K2-F1
#
_cell.length_a   1.000
_cell.length_b   1.000
_cell.length_c   1.000
_cell.angle_alpha   90.00
_cell.angle_beta   90.00
_cell.angle_gamma   90.00
#
_symmetry.space_group_name_H-M   'P 1'
#
loop_
_entity.id
_entity.type
_entity.pdbx_description
1 polymer ?
#
loop_
_entity_poly.entity_id
_entity_poly.type
_entity_poly.pdbx_seq_one_letter_code
_entity_poly.pdbx_strand_id
1 'polypeptide(L)'
;MTKSHKAKKAKKAKRFSIASPIKAIKKKGKKNQKNKITKKQISQLGRFYYDLMTKKKNKKASSSSSSSSSSSSSSSSEQVSQSLISSSSSDEDKRIKPLDDESYKRIKKEVFLVVDSEMNTVYQINDRLTWAAQKHDVITKLLPPLKRKINKKYKVTGAEIIKMLQRRHRSRHRVNNIGNQGPRAVINDSRRKLKNTAINDKKKRRRRAVDFMI
;
A
#
# COMPACT_ATOMS: atom_id res chain seq x y z
N MET A 1 -23.10 24.48 -89.60
CA MET A 1 -22.38 23.42 -88.86
C MET A 1 -20.95 23.88 -88.63
N THR A 2 -20.55 24.24 -87.41
CA THR A 2 -19.15 24.22 -86.95
C THR A 2 -19.11 24.39 -85.43
N LYS A 3 -18.70 23.34 -84.73
CA LYS A 3 -18.37 23.36 -83.29
C LYS A 3 -17.00 24.00 -83.11
N SER A 4 -16.82 24.81 -82.07
CA SER A 4 -15.47 25.07 -81.53
C SER A 4 -15.53 25.26 -80.01
N HIS A 5 -15.04 24.26 -79.30
CA HIS A 5 -14.72 24.29 -77.88
C HIS A 5 -13.32 24.91 -77.69
N LYS A 6 -13.12 25.78 -76.70
CA LYS A 6 -11.77 26.01 -76.16
C LYS A 6 -11.74 26.10 -74.63
N ALA A 7 -10.99 25.14 -74.11
CA ALA A 7 -10.67 24.77 -72.74
C ALA A 7 -10.31 25.90 -71.75
N LYS A 8 -10.82 25.76 -70.52
CA LYS A 8 -10.29 26.39 -69.30
C LYS A 8 -8.94 25.74 -68.94
N LYS A 9 -7.85 26.51 -68.93
CA LYS A 9 -6.54 26.09 -68.38
C LYS A 9 -6.55 26.23 -66.85
N ALA A 10 -6.55 25.11 -66.13
CA ALA A 10 -6.26 25.06 -64.70
C ALA A 10 -4.75 25.18 -64.45
N LYS A 11 -4.31 26.18 -63.68
CA LYS A 11 -2.92 26.31 -63.23
C LYS A 11 -2.64 25.25 -62.15
N LYS A 12 -1.91 24.20 -62.51
CA LYS A 12 -1.43 23.16 -61.60
C LYS A 12 -0.27 23.70 -60.75
N ALA A 13 -0.51 23.94 -59.46
CA ALA A 13 0.53 24.31 -58.51
C ALA A 13 1.54 23.16 -58.34
N LYS A 14 2.81 23.39 -58.68
CA LYS A 14 3.92 22.49 -58.37
C LYS A 14 4.17 22.51 -56.86
N ARG A 15 3.71 21.47 -56.14
CA ARG A 15 4.12 21.21 -54.76
C ARG A 15 5.55 20.66 -54.80
N PHE A 16 6.52 21.47 -54.42
CA PHE A 16 7.87 21.00 -54.15
C PHE A 16 7.85 20.22 -52.82
N SER A 17 7.99 18.90 -52.91
CA SER A 17 8.15 18.00 -51.75
C SER A 17 9.61 17.97 -51.33
N ILE A 18 9.93 18.68 -50.24
CA ILE A 18 11.25 18.59 -49.60
C ILE A 18 11.20 17.33 -48.70
N ALA A 19 11.58 16.18 -49.26
CA ALA A 19 11.73 14.95 -48.50
C ALA A 19 13.11 14.94 -47.83
N SER A 20 13.16 15.26 -46.54
CA SER A 20 14.38 15.05 -45.73
C SER A 20 14.53 13.56 -45.40
N PRO A 21 15.66 12.91 -45.71
CA PRO A 21 15.87 11.52 -45.30
C PRO A 21 16.11 11.45 -43.79
N ILE A 22 15.13 10.97 -43.04
CA ILE A 22 15.29 10.65 -41.61
C ILE A 22 16.14 9.38 -41.51
N LYS A 23 17.42 9.53 -41.18
CA LYS A 23 18.29 8.41 -40.82
C LYS A 23 17.72 7.75 -39.55
N ALA A 24 17.25 6.51 -39.68
CA ALA A 24 16.77 5.71 -38.56
C ALA A 24 17.94 5.35 -37.62
N ILE A 25 18.04 6.03 -36.48
CA ILE A 25 18.95 5.62 -35.40
C ILE A 25 18.32 4.42 -34.70
N LYS A 26 18.83 3.22 -35.02
CA LYS A 26 18.47 1.95 -34.36
C LYS A 26 18.97 1.99 -32.90
N LYS A 27 18.17 2.51 -31.97
CA LYS A 27 18.42 2.36 -30.53
C LYS A 27 18.41 0.87 -30.19
N LYS A 28 19.59 0.27 -30.03
CA LYS A 28 19.76 -1.04 -29.38
C LYS A 28 19.30 -0.89 -27.92
N GLY A 29 18.05 -1.25 -27.64
CA GLY A 29 17.55 -1.36 -26.28
C GLY A 29 18.33 -2.46 -25.54
N LYS A 30 19.10 -2.09 -24.52
CA LYS A 30 19.59 -3.06 -23.52
C LYS A 30 18.36 -3.62 -22.81
N LYS A 31 17.98 -4.85 -23.13
CA LYS A 31 16.99 -5.62 -22.35
C LYS A 31 17.59 -5.87 -20.96
N ASN A 32 17.07 -5.18 -19.96
CA ASN A 32 17.30 -5.55 -18.56
C ASN A 32 16.74 -6.96 -18.34
N GLN A 33 17.62 -7.95 -18.21
CA GLN A 33 17.24 -9.30 -17.81
C GLN A 33 16.75 -9.24 -16.37
N LYS A 34 15.43 -9.32 -16.17
CA LYS A 34 14.84 -9.53 -14.85
C LYS A 34 15.06 -11.00 -14.48
N ASN A 35 15.89 -11.26 -13.47
CA ASN A 35 16.10 -12.59 -12.94
C ASN A 35 14.76 -13.23 -12.55
N LYS A 36 14.40 -14.32 -13.23
CA LYS A 36 13.13 -15.02 -13.03
C LYS A 36 13.28 -15.91 -11.79
N ILE A 37 12.69 -15.48 -10.67
CA ILE A 37 12.68 -16.27 -9.43
C ILE A 37 11.98 -17.60 -9.71
N THR A 38 12.66 -18.70 -9.41
CA THR A 38 12.12 -20.04 -9.64
C THR A 38 11.22 -20.49 -8.49
N LYS A 39 10.26 -21.39 -8.75
CA LYS A 39 9.39 -21.98 -7.70
C LYS A 39 10.22 -22.62 -6.57
N LYS A 40 11.41 -23.13 -6.90
CA LYS A 40 12.34 -23.74 -5.93
C LYS A 40 12.89 -22.72 -4.94
N GLN A 41 13.28 -21.53 -5.40
CA GLN A 41 13.74 -20.43 -4.53
C GLN A 41 12.63 -19.95 -3.58
N ILE A 42 11.38 -19.88 -4.06
CA ILE A 42 10.23 -19.50 -3.23
C ILE A 42 9.92 -20.56 -2.17
N SER A 43 9.98 -21.85 -2.55
CA SER A 43 9.79 -22.98 -1.63
C SER A 43 10.85 -23.01 -0.52
N GLN A 44 12.12 -22.80 -0.87
CA GLN A 44 13.22 -22.74 0.10
C GLN A 44 13.02 -21.59 1.11
N LEU A 45 12.62 -20.42 0.64
CA LEU A 45 12.32 -19.29 1.51
C LEU A 45 11.13 -19.56 2.43
N GLY A 46 10.11 -20.27 1.93
CA GLY A 46 8.96 -20.70 2.72
C GLY A 46 9.33 -21.67 3.86
N ARG A 47 10.18 -22.67 3.59
CA ARG A 47 10.70 -23.59 4.61
C ARG A 47 11.52 -22.86 5.66
N PHE A 48 12.45 -22.00 5.25
CA PHE A 48 13.27 -21.20 6.16
C PHE A 48 12.42 -20.35 7.11
N TYR A 49 11.37 -19.73 6.60
CA TYR A 49 10.45 -18.92 7.42
C TYR A 49 9.64 -19.77 8.40
N TYR A 50 9.19 -20.96 7.97
CA TYR A 50 8.45 -21.88 8.83
C TYR A 50 9.31 -22.38 9.99
N ASP A 51 10.56 -22.75 9.73
CA ASP A 51 11.51 -23.20 10.76
C ASP A 51 11.82 -22.11 11.79
N LEU A 52 11.93 -20.86 11.35
CA LEU A 52 12.12 -19.70 12.24
C LEU A 52 10.91 -19.48 13.17
N MET A 53 9.70 -19.67 12.64
CA MET A 53 8.45 -19.53 13.38
C MET A 53 8.23 -20.67 14.39
N THR A 54 8.65 -21.89 14.06
CA THR A 54 8.45 -23.07 14.90
C THR A 54 9.56 -23.25 15.95
N LYS A 55 10.81 -22.85 15.66
CA LYS A 55 11.89 -22.84 16.67
C LYS A 55 11.58 -21.93 17.87
N LYS A 56 10.83 -20.85 17.67
CA LYS A 56 10.45 -19.95 18.76
C LYS A 56 9.41 -20.57 19.72
N LYS A 57 8.74 -21.66 19.33
CA LYS A 57 7.62 -22.23 20.09
C LYS A 57 7.96 -23.47 20.94
N ASN A 58 9.11 -24.11 20.71
CA ASN A 58 9.49 -25.35 21.40
C ASN A 58 10.69 -25.18 22.35
N LYS A 59 10.60 -24.21 23.28
CA LYS A 59 11.54 -24.09 24.42
C LYS A 59 10.89 -24.35 25.78
N LYS A 60 9.83 -25.16 25.81
CA LYS A 60 9.21 -25.60 27.07
C LYS A 60 8.50 -26.94 26.89
N ALA A 61 9.24 -28.03 27.09
CA ALA A 61 8.80 -29.33 27.63
C ALA A 61 9.76 -30.46 27.18
N SER A 62 10.67 -30.85 28.06
CA SER A 62 11.09 -32.25 28.27
C SER A 62 12.15 -32.29 29.39
N SER A 63 11.70 -32.47 30.62
CA SER A 63 12.39 -33.24 31.66
C SER A 63 12.52 -34.70 31.18
N SER A 64 13.60 -35.45 31.43
CA SER A 64 13.94 -35.98 32.76
C SER A 64 15.36 -36.59 32.84
N SER A 65 16.04 -36.31 33.98
CA SER A 65 16.91 -37.14 34.88
C SER A 65 17.86 -38.21 34.32
N SER A 66 19.05 -38.50 34.86
CA SER A 66 19.56 -38.53 36.27
C SER A 66 21.10 -38.63 36.25
N SER A 67 21.87 -38.09 37.21
CA SER A 67 22.30 -38.87 38.39
C SER A 67 22.95 -37.99 39.48
N SER A 68 22.87 -38.52 40.70
CA SER A 68 23.21 -37.97 42.02
C SER A 68 24.64 -38.27 42.48
N SER A 69 25.23 -37.37 43.30
CA SER A 69 25.97 -37.72 44.52
C SER A 69 26.21 -36.51 45.44
N SER A 70 26.21 -36.83 46.74
CA SER A 70 26.31 -36.08 48.01
C SER A 70 27.59 -35.21 48.18
N SER A 71 27.77 -34.28 49.12
CA SER A 71 27.44 -34.25 50.57
C SER A 71 27.69 -32.87 51.23
N SER A 72 26.90 -32.57 52.29
CA SER A 72 27.19 -31.85 53.55
C SER A 72 27.92 -30.49 53.59
N SER A 73 27.29 -29.46 54.19
CA SER A 73 27.54 -29.00 55.59
C SER A 73 26.97 -27.59 55.90
N SER A 74 26.41 -27.48 57.10
CA SER A 74 26.11 -26.33 58.00
C SER A 74 26.25 -24.87 57.55
N SER A 75 25.24 -24.05 57.86
CA SER A 75 25.34 -22.92 58.83
C SER A 75 24.14 -21.97 58.75
N SER A 76 23.62 -21.60 59.92
CA SER A 76 22.60 -20.58 60.18
C SER A 76 22.82 -19.23 59.49
N SER A 77 21.73 -18.55 59.11
CA SER A 77 21.65 -17.08 58.96
C SER A 77 20.17 -16.63 58.87
N GLU A 78 19.64 -16.21 60.01
CA GLU A 78 19.02 -14.90 60.25
C GLU A 78 18.40 -14.10 59.06
N GLN A 79 17.11 -13.78 59.23
CA GLN A 79 16.43 -12.53 58.84
C GLN A 79 16.10 -12.29 57.35
N VAL A 80 14.80 -12.12 57.07
CA VAL A 80 14.17 -10.82 56.75
C VAL A 80 12.79 -11.11 56.15
N SER A 81 11.76 -10.74 56.89
CA SER A 81 10.36 -10.69 56.45
C SER A 81 10.23 -9.72 55.26
N GLN A 82 10.15 -10.26 54.04
CA GLN A 82 9.79 -9.45 52.88
C GLN A 82 8.27 -9.34 52.80
N SER A 83 7.80 -8.23 53.35
CA SER A 83 6.46 -7.67 53.19
C SER A 83 5.96 -7.81 51.75
N LEU A 84 4.82 -8.47 51.62
CA LEU A 84 4.02 -8.59 50.41
C LEU A 84 3.40 -7.22 50.07
N ILE A 85 4.20 -6.30 49.54
CA ILE A 85 3.66 -5.19 48.74
C ILE A 85 3.25 -5.75 47.39
N SER A 86 2.03 -6.30 47.34
CA SER A 86 1.26 -6.41 46.12
C SER A 86 0.92 -5.01 45.64
N SER A 87 1.89 -4.36 44.99
CA SER A 87 1.61 -3.26 44.08
C SER A 87 0.86 -3.87 42.90
N SER A 88 -0.45 -4.00 43.06
CA SER A 88 -1.39 -4.17 41.96
C SER A 88 -1.34 -2.87 41.16
N SER A 89 -0.27 -2.74 40.36
CA SER A 89 -0.23 -1.85 39.21
C SER A 89 -1.28 -2.41 38.26
N SER A 90 -2.53 -2.03 38.48
CA SER A 90 -3.50 -1.95 37.40
C SER A 90 -3.00 -0.81 36.50
N ASP A 91 -1.94 -1.11 35.75
CA ASP A 91 -1.73 -0.54 34.43
C ASP A 91 -3.01 -0.89 33.68
N GLU A 92 -4.01 -0.04 33.82
CA GLU A 92 -5.08 0.15 32.85
C GLU A 92 -4.34 0.36 31.55
N ASP A 93 -4.17 -0.76 30.86
CA ASP A 93 -3.48 -0.98 29.62
C ASP A 93 -3.81 0.25 28.77
N LYS A 94 -2.88 1.22 28.69
CA LYS A 94 -3.05 2.47 27.91
C LYS A 94 -3.05 2.17 26.40
N ARG A 95 -3.52 0.98 26.02
CA ARG A 95 -3.96 0.59 24.70
C ARG A 95 -4.88 1.67 24.19
N ILE A 96 -4.30 2.52 23.36
CA ILE A 96 -4.99 3.52 22.56
C ILE A 96 -6.21 2.84 21.95
N LYS A 97 -7.41 3.23 22.41
CA LYS A 97 -8.66 2.70 21.88
C LYS A 97 -8.65 2.94 20.36
N PRO A 98 -8.87 1.90 19.54
CA PRO A 98 -8.90 2.06 18.10
C PRO A 98 -10.01 3.05 17.73
N LEU A 99 -9.75 3.92 16.75
CA LEU A 99 -10.73 4.85 16.24
C LEU A 99 -11.98 4.09 15.75
N ASP A 100 -13.16 4.55 16.21
CA ASP A 100 -14.46 4.03 15.77
C ASP A 100 -14.62 4.11 14.23
N ASP A 101 -15.34 3.15 13.65
CA ASP A 101 -15.46 2.98 12.21
C ASP A 101 -16.17 4.15 11.51
N GLU A 102 -17.20 4.75 12.13
CA GLU A 102 -17.84 5.93 11.56
C GLU A 102 -16.91 7.13 11.59
N SER A 103 -16.28 7.35 12.74
CA SER A 103 -15.30 8.42 12.93
C SER A 103 -14.16 8.28 11.92
N TYR A 104 -13.65 7.06 11.73
CA TYR A 104 -12.62 6.72 10.75
C TYR A 104 -13.06 7.09 9.32
N LYS A 105 -14.29 6.75 8.92
CA LYS A 105 -14.80 7.07 7.58
C LYS A 105 -14.89 8.58 7.36
N ARG A 106 -15.38 9.33 8.34
CA ARG A 106 -15.53 10.80 8.26
C ARG A 106 -14.18 11.49 8.19
N ILE A 107 -13.29 11.23 9.15
CA ILE A 107 -11.98 11.88 9.21
C ILE A 107 -11.07 11.46 8.05
N LYS A 108 -11.21 10.24 7.53
CA LYS A 108 -10.48 9.80 6.31
C LYS A 108 -10.83 10.66 5.11
N LYS A 109 -12.11 11.03 4.91
CA LYS A 109 -12.53 11.90 3.81
C LYS A 109 -11.93 13.29 3.97
N GLU A 110 -11.99 13.83 5.18
CA GLU A 110 -11.43 15.14 5.52
C GLU A 110 -9.92 15.20 5.30
N VAL A 111 -9.16 14.23 5.85
CA VAL A 111 -7.71 14.10 5.62
C VAL A 111 -7.41 14.08 4.12
N PHE A 112 -8.20 13.37 3.32
CA PHE A 112 -7.96 13.26 1.88
C PHE A 112 -8.25 14.56 1.13
N LEU A 113 -9.29 15.29 1.52
CA LEU A 113 -9.64 16.60 0.96
C LEU A 113 -8.57 17.63 1.29
N VAL A 114 -8.20 17.76 2.56
CA VAL A 114 -7.19 18.71 3.03
C VAL A 114 -5.85 18.46 2.36
N VAL A 115 -5.46 17.20 2.15
CA VAL A 115 -4.20 16.84 1.48
C VAL A 115 -4.18 17.25 0.01
N ASP A 116 -5.30 17.10 -0.71
CA ASP A 116 -5.36 17.42 -2.14
C ASP A 116 -5.55 18.90 -2.45
N SER A 117 -6.25 19.62 -1.57
CA SER A 117 -6.59 21.02 -1.78
C SER A 117 -5.59 21.93 -1.09
N GLU A 118 -5.60 21.96 0.24
CA GLU A 118 -4.91 22.95 1.04
C GLU A 118 -3.42 22.64 1.26
N MET A 119 -3.07 21.36 1.42
CA MET A 119 -1.68 20.95 1.73
C MET A 119 -0.88 20.54 0.48
N ASN A 120 -1.48 20.58 -0.71
CA ASN A 120 -0.78 20.27 -1.95
C ASN A 120 0.37 21.28 -2.22
N THR A 121 0.27 22.50 -1.70
CA THR A 121 1.32 23.53 -1.75
C THR A 121 2.44 23.29 -0.74
N VAL A 122 2.13 22.71 0.43
CA VAL A 122 3.11 22.43 1.49
C VAL A 122 3.97 21.22 1.14
N TYR A 123 3.32 20.12 0.75
CA TYR A 123 3.99 18.92 0.30
C TYR A 123 3.10 18.10 -0.62
N GLN A 124 3.57 17.93 -1.86
CA GLN A 124 2.90 17.08 -2.82
C GLN A 124 3.40 15.64 -2.70
N ILE A 125 2.48 14.73 -2.33
CA ILE A 125 2.75 13.29 -2.37
C ILE A 125 2.91 12.87 -3.84
N ASN A 126 4.04 12.25 -4.18
CA ASN A 126 4.36 11.90 -5.55
C ASN A 126 4.05 10.42 -5.81
N ASP A 127 3.04 10.17 -6.63
CA ASP A 127 2.61 8.81 -6.95
C ASP A 127 3.61 8.02 -7.81
N ARG A 128 4.70 8.65 -8.28
CA ARG A 128 5.81 7.99 -8.97
C ARG A 128 6.86 7.44 -8.00
N LEU A 129 6.98 8.02 -6.81
CA LEU A 129 7.94 7.58 -5.81
C LEU A 129 7.33 6.52 -4.89
N THR A 130 8.18 5.68 -4.29
CA THR A 130 7.73 4.67 -3.33
C THR A 130 7.40 5.33 -2.00
N TRP A 131 6.43 4.75 -1.27
CA TRP A 131 6.06 5.24 0.06
C TRP A 131 7.26 5.30 1.01
N ALA A 132 8.16 4.33 0.93
CA ALA A 132 9.36 4.28 1.78
C ALA A 132 10.27 5.50 1.57
N ALA A 133 10.46 5.91 0.31
CA ALA A 133 11.28 7.07 -0.03
C ALA A 133 10.68 8.39 0.46
N GLN A 134 9.35 8.50 0.50
CA GLN A 134 8.65 9.73 0.89
C GLN A 134 8.17 9.74 2.35
N LYS A 135 8.20 8.60 3.05
CA LYS A 135 7.62 8.44 4.39
C LYS A 135 8.16 9.48 5.38
N HIS A 136 9.47 9.73 5.35
CA HIS A 136 10.10 10.68 6.25
C HIS A 136 9.55 12.09 6.03
N ASP A 137 9.55 12.58 4.80
CA ASP A 137 9.03 13.90 4.46
C ASP A 137 7.54 14.05 4.75
N VAL A 138 6.76 12.99 4.56
CA VAL A 138 5.34 12.99 4.94
C VAL A 138 5.18 13.16 6.45
N ILE A 139 6.04 12.52 7.25
CA ILE A 139 6.00 12.63 8.72
C ILE A 139 6.47 14.00 9.18
N THR A 140 7.50 14.58 8.57
CA THR A 140 8.10 15.83 9.04
C THR A 140 7.42 17.07 8.48
N LYS A 141 7.07 17.09 7.19
CA LYS A 141 6.52 18.26 6.50
C LYS A 141 5.00 18.28 6.47
N LEU A 142 4.38 17.12 6.19
CA LEU A 142 2.93 17.06 5.96
C LEU A 142 2.12 16.78 7.23
N LEU A 143 2.61 15.90 8.10
CA LEU A 143 1.84 15.46 9.28
C LEU A 143 1.57 16.58 10.31
N PRO A 144 2.54 17.46 10.67
CA PRO A 144 2.27 18.53 11.63
C PRO A 144 1.18 19.52 11.20
N PRO A 145 1.21 20.10 9.98
CA PRO A 145 0.15 21.02 9.55
C PRO A 145 -1.18 20.28 9.34
N LEU A 146 -1.17 19.03 8.89
CA LEU A 146 -2.37 18.22 8.74
C LEU A 146 -3.07 17.99 10.09
N LYS A 147 -2.33 17.67 11.15
CA LYS A 147 -2.87 17.56 12.52
C LYS A 147 -3.52 18.84 13.04
N ARG A 148 -3.07 20.02 12.57
CA ARG A 148 -3.64 21.30 12.97
C ARG A 148 -4.96 21.60 12.27
N LYS A 149 -5.13 21.13 11.03
CA LYS A 149 -6.30 21.41 10.18
C LYS A 149 -7.44 20.43 10.37
N ILE A 150 -7.14 19.16 10.63
CA ILE A 150 -8.19 18.16 10.81
C ILE A 150 -9.02 18.41 12.06
N ASN A 151 -10.29 18.02 12.02
CA ASN A 151 -11.23 18.19 13.10
C ASN A 151 -10.79 17.45 14.37
N LYS A 152 -10.52 18.23 15.42
CA LYS A 152 -10.06 17.75 16.74
C LYS A 152 -11.13 16.98 17.53
N LYS A 153 -12.40 17.03 17.12
CA LYS A 153 -13.49 16.23 17.72
C LYS A 153 -13.17 14.74 17.68
N TYR A 154 -12.49 14.30 16.63
CA TYR A 154 -12.06 12.92 16.48
C TYR A 154 -10.69 12.75 17.14
N LYS A 155 -10.59 11.81 18.08
CA LYS A 155 -9.34 11.47 18.79
C LYS A 155 -8.37 10.70 17.88
N VAL A 156 -7.94 11.33 16.78
CA VAL A 156 -7.11 10.68 15.76
C VAL A 156 -5.64 10.84 16.08
N THR A 157 -4.96 9.72 16.15
CA THR A 157 -3.51 9.69 16.39
C THR A 157 -2.72 9.98 15.11
N GLY A 158 -1.49 10.48 15.25
CA GLY A 158 -0.60 10.67 14.11
C GLY A 158 -0.37 9.39 13.31
N ALA A 159 -0.31 8.24 13.98
CA ALA A 159 -0.15 6.94 13.36
C ALA A 159 -1.35 6.56 12.46
N GLU A 160 -2.58 6.91 12.86
CA GLU A 160 -3.77 6.67 12.05
C GLU A 160 -3.80 7.54 10.80
N ILE A 161 -3.42 8.81 10.91
CA ILE A 161 -3.28 9.72 9.77
C ILE A 161 -2.24 9.15 8.79
N ILE A 162 -1.08 8.74 9.27
CA ILE A 162 -0.03 8.13 8.45
C ILE A 162 -0.57 6.86 7.75
N LYS A 163 -1.31 5.99 8.46
CA LYS A 163 -1.95 4.81 7.85
C LYS A 163 -2.95 5.19 6.75
N MET A 164 -3.75 6.25 6.95
CA MET A 164 -4.68 6.75 5.94
C MET A 164 -3.93 7.25 4.70
N LEU A 165 -2.89 8.07 4.88
CA LEU A 165 -2.05 8.59 3.80
C LEU A 165 -1.35 7.46 3.03
N GLN A 166 -0.80 6.48 3.75
CA GLN A 166 -0.16 5.31 3.15
C GLN A 166 -1.14 4.50 2.29
N ARG A 167 -2.35 4.23 2.79
CA ARG A 167 -3.39 3.50 2.02
C ARG A 167 -3.77 4.27 0.75
N ARG A 168 -3.86 5.59 0.85
CA ARG A 168 -4.18 6.46 -0.27
C ARG A 168 -3.09 6.45 -1.34
N HIS A 169 -1.84 6.65 -0.93
CA HIS A 169 -0.67 6.57 -1.81
C HIS A 169 -0.62 5.24 -2.53
N ARG A 170 -0.76 4.11 -1.82
CA ARG A 170 -0.79 2.77 -2.46
C ARG A 170 -1.87 2.65 -3.53
N SER A 171 -3.06 3.21 -3.27
CA SER A 171 -4.14 3.20 -4.25
C SER A 171 -3.79 4.01 -5.50
N ARG A 172 -3.25 5.22 -5.33
CA ARG A 172 -2.84 6.10 -6.44
C ARG A 172 -1.66 5.54 -7.21
N HIS A 173 -0.63 5.09 -6.50
CA HIS A 173 0.55 4.44 -7.06
C HIS A 173 0.19 3.21 -7.90
N ARG A 174 -0.80 2.40 -7.48
CA ARG A 174 -1.32 1.30 -8.31
C ARG A 174 -1.89 1.80 -9.63
N VAL A 175 -2.69 2.86 -9.60
CA VAL A 175 -3.28 3.46 -10.81
C VAL A 175 -2.19 3.99 -11.74
N ASN A 176 -1.23 4.73 -11.18
CA ASN A 176 -0.07 5.24 -11.92
C ASN A 176 0.74 4.08 -12.56
N ASN A 177 1.00 3.01 -11.80
CA ASN A 177 1.72 1.84 -12.30
C ASN A 177 0.99 1.10 -13.42
N ILE A 178 -0.36 1.10 -13.43
CA ILE A 178 -1.14 0.54 -14.53
C ILE A 178 -1.02 1.42 -15.77
N GLY A 179 -1.10 2.75 -15.61
CA GLY A 179 -0.87 3.70 -16.69
C GLY A 179 0.51 3.54 -17.33
N ASN A 180 1.55 3.39 -16.50
CA ASN A 180 2.93 3.20 -16.95
C ASN A 180 3.19 1.86 -17.67
N GLN A 181 2.28 0.87 -17.55
CA GLN A 181 2.35 -0.39 -18.31
C GLN A 181 1.80 -0.25 -19.74
N GLY A 182 1.17 0.88 -20.06
CA GLY A 182 0.66 1.21 -21.39
C GLY A 182 -0.84 0.97 -21.57
N PRO A 183 -1.40 1.39 -22.72
CA PRO A 183 -2.85 1.47 -22.94
C PRO A 183 -3.60 0.15 -22.78
N ARG A 184 -2.98 -0.98 -23.20
CA ARG A 184 -3.58 -2.31 -23.04
C ARG A 184 -3.80 -2.69 -21.57
N ALA A 185 -2.87 -2.34 -20.68
CA ALA A 185 -3.01 -2.61 -19.25
C ALA A 185 -4.16 -1.80 -18.64
N VAL A 186 -4.32 -0.54 -19.04
CA VAL A 186 -5.41 0.35 -18.61
C VAL A 186 -6.78 -0.19 -19.06
N ILE A 187 -6.90 -0.63 -20.31
CA ILE A 187 -8.13 -1.24 -20.84
C ILE A 187 -8.48 -2.51 -20.07
N ASN A 188 -7.49 -3.38 -19.83
CA ASN A 188 -7.71 -4.64 -19.09
C ASN A 188 -8.11 -4.41 -17.62
N ASP A 189 -7.50 -3.43 -16.93
CA ASP A 189 -7.90 -3.06 -15.57
C ASP A 189 -9.34 -2.52 -15.54
N SER A 190 -9.72 -1.70 -16.52
CA SER A 190 -11.08 -1.18 -16.66
C SER A 190 -12.08 -2.32 -16.87
N ARG A 191 -11.78 -3.27 -17.77
CA ARG A 191 -12.61 -4.47 -17.99
C ARG A 191 -12.76 -5.31 -16.72
N ARG A 192 -11.67 -5.50 -15.98
CA ARG A 192 -11.68 -6.24 -14.70
C ARG A 192 -12.57 -5.54 -13.66
N LYS A 193 -12.48 -4.22 -13.55
CA LYS A 193 -13.32 -3.42 -12.64
C LYS A 193 -14.80 -3.56 -12.96
N LEU A 194 -15.18 -3.41 -14.24
CA LEU A 194 -16.56 -3.59 -14.70
C LEU A 194 -17.11 -4.97 -14.32
N LYS A 195 -16.34 -6.03 -14.57
CA LYS A 195 -16.73 -7.40 -14.19
C LYS A 195 -16.93 -7.55 -12.68
N ASN A 196 -16.04 -6.99 -11.86
CA ASN A 196 -16.13 -7.07 -10.41
C ASN A 196 -17.36 -6.33 -9.87
N THR A 197 -17.66 -5.14 -10.40
CA THR A 197 -18.86 -4.37 -10.03
C THR A 197 -20.13 -5.15 -10.34
N ALA A 198 -20.26 -5.67 -11.57
CA ALA A 198 -21.42 -6.46 -11.98
C ALA A 198 -21.65 -7.69 -11.07
N ILE A 199 -20.57 -8.39 -10.70
CA ILE A 199 -20.64 -9.54 -9.77
C ILE A 199 -21.08 -9.08 -8.37
N ASN A 200 -20.54 -7.97 -7.86
CA ASN A 200 -20.90 -7.46 -6.54
C ASN A 200 -22.36 -7.00 -6.49
N ASP A 201 -22.84 -6.32 -7.52
CA ASP A 201 -24.24 -5.88 -7.62
C ASP A 201 -25.19 -7.07 -7.71
N LYS A 202 -24.80 -8.12 -8.45
CA LYS A 202 -25.53 -9.40 -8.46
C LYS A 202 -25.60 -10.01 -7.06
N LYS A 203 -24.49 -10.05 -6.31
CA LYS A 203 -24.46 -10.53 -4.92
C LYS A 203 -25.33 -9.68 -3.99
N LYS A 204 -25.30 -8.36 -4.16
CA LYS A 204 -26.11 -7.42 -3.36
C LYS A 204 -27.61 -7.59 -3.63
N ARG A 205 -28.02 -7.79 -4.88
CA ARG A 205 -29.42 -8.09 -5.25
C ARG A 205 -29.91 -9.39 -4.62
N ARG A 206 -29.10 -10.45 -4.66
CA ARG A 206 -29.44 -11.73 -4.02
C ARG A 206 -29.63 -11.61 -2.51
N ARG A 207 -28.74 -10.90 -1.81
CA ARG A 207 -28.89 -10.65 -0.36
C ARG A 207 -30.18 -9.91 -0.04
N ARG A 208 -30.46 -8.81 -0.75
CA ARG A 208 -31.70 -8.06 -0.59
C ARG A 208 -32.94 -8.92 -0.82
N ALA A 209 -32.93 -9.78 -1.84
CA ALA A 209 -34.03 -10.69 -2.10
C ALA A 209 -34.28 -11.66 -0.93
N VAL A 210 -33.20 -12.16 -0.30
CA VAL A 210 -33.31 -12.99 0.91
C VAL A 210 -33.81 -12.16 2.10
N ASP A 211 -33.31 -10.94 2.29
CA ASP A 211 -33.76 -10.03 3.36
C ASP A 211 -35.26 -9.66 3.23
N PHE A 212 -35.84 -9.76 2.02
CA PHE A 212 -37.28 -9.57 1.79
C PHE A 212 -38.13 -10.83 2.04
N MET A 213 -37.50 -12.00 2.17
CA MET A 213 -38.19 -13.28 2.40
C MET A 213 -38.23 -13.68 3.88
N ILE A 214 -37.46 -13.00 4.73
CA ILE A 214 -37.41 -13.16 6.19
C ILE A 214 -38.24 -12.05 6.82
#